data_AF-A0A829GQI1-F1
#
_entry.id   AF-A0A829GQI1-F1
#
_cell.length_a   1.000
_cell.length_b   1.000
_cell.length_c   1.000
_cell.angle_alpha   90.00
_cell.angle_beta   90.00
_cell.angle_gamma   90.00
#
_symmetry.space_group_name_H-M   'P 1'
#
loop_
_entity.id
_entity.type
_entity.pdbx_description
1 polymer ?
#
loop_
_entity_poly.entity_id
_entity_poly.type
_entity_poly.pdbx_seq_one_letter_code
_entity_poly.pdbx_strand_id
1 'polypeptide(L)'
;MEIGTGKSYAKIILLGEHAVVYGEPAIALPVKSVGLSARVTPQPDGRQTVTSSFFTGNLNAGQLTNFAGIAMLIRRLLIFFNAKNQG
;
A
#
# COMPACT_ATOMS: atom_id res chain seq x y z
N MET A 1 23.35 0.33 0.02
CA MET A 1 22.03 0.02 -0.59
C MET A 1 21.14 -0.49 0.51
N GLU A 2 20.17 0.29 0.96
CA GLU A 2 19.29 -0.11 2.06
C GLU A 2 18.03 -0.77 1.51
N ILE A 3 17.67 -1.91 2.09
CA ILE A 3 16.43 -2.62 1.78
C ILE A 3 15.40 -2.19 2.83
N GLY A 4 14.28 -1.62 2.38
CA GLY A 4 13.14 -1.33 3.25
C GLY A 4 12.27 -2.56 3.41
N THR A 5 11.85 -2.89 4.63
CA THR A 5 10.84 -3.93 4.87
C THR A 5 9.76 -3.44 5.81
N GLY A 6 8.53 -3.85 5.57
CA GLY A 6 7.38 -3.52 6.41
C GLY A 6 6.46 -4.73 6.54
N LYS A 7 5.84 -4.89 7.71
CA LYS A 7 4.86 -5.94 7.99
C LYS A 7 3.61 -5.31 8.60
N SER A 8 2.45 -5.82 8.20
CA SER A 8 1.17 -5.43 8.79
C SER A 8 0.19 -6.61 8.79
N TYR A 9 -0.93 -6.43 9.49
CA TYR A 9 -2.04 -7.36 9.53
C TYR A 9 -3.31 -6.66 9.04
N ALA A 10 -4.25 -7.44 8.50
CA ALA A 10 -5.58 -6.93 8.21
C ALA A 10 -6.35 -6.62 9.51
N LYS A 11 -7.48 -5.92 9.36
CA LYS A 11 -8.44 -5.68 10.43
C LYS A 11 -9.85 -5.83 9.91
N ILE A 12 -10.76 -6.17 10.81
CA ILE A 12 -12.21 -6.09 10.59
C ILE A 12 -12.81 -5.05 11.53
N ILE A 13 -13.96 -4.48 11.15
CA ILE A 13 -14.82 -3.75 12.09
C ILE A 13 -15.85 -4.76 12.57
N LEU A 14 -15.81 -5.12 13.86
CA LEU A 14 -16.75 -6.06 14.45
C LEU A 14 -18.13 -5.41 14.65
N LEU A 15 -18.15 -4.14 15.08
CA LEU A 15 -19.35 -3.37 15.37
C LEU A 15 -19.14 -1.90 14.99
N GLY A 16 -20.19 -1.26 14.47
CA GLY A 16 -20.22 0.18 14.22
C GLY A 16 -19.68 0.63 12.86
N GLU A 17 -19.72 -0.21 11.82
CA GLU A 17 -19.20 0.15 10.48
C GLU A 17 -19.90 1.37 9.87
N HIS A 18 -21.22 1.50 10.09
CA HIS A 18 -22.00 2.66 9.66
C HIS A 18 -21.96 3.78 10.71
N ALA A 19 -21.85 3.45 12.00
CA ALA A 19 -21.83 4.41 13.10
C ALA A 19 -20.57 5.30 13.07
N VAL A 20 -19.40 4.71 12.81
CA VAL A 20 -18.12 5.44 12.76
C VAL A 20 -18.05 6.50 11.67
N VAL A 21 -18.85 6.34 10.60
CA VAL A 21 -18.97 7.34 9.54
C VAL A 21 -19.58 8.65 10.06
N TYR A 22 -20.38 8.58 11.13
CA TYR A 22 -21.03 9.72 11.76
C TYR A 22 -20.32 10.20 13.04
N GLY A 23 -19.10 9.72 13.32
CA GLY A 23 -18.30 10.15 14.47
C GLY A 23 -18.52 9.33 15.75
N GLU A 24 -19.39 8.31 15.70
CA GLU A 24 -19.62 7.43 16.84
C GLU A 24 -18.55 6.33 16.96
N PRO A 25 -18.32 5.75 18.16
CA PRO A 25 -17.31 4.71 18.35
C PRO A 25 -17.58 3.44 17.53
N ALA A 26 -16.51 2.75 17.13
CA ALA A 26 -16.55 1.42 16.53
C ALA A 26 -15.50 0.49 17.14
N ILE A 27 -15.75 -0.81 17.09
CA ILE A 27 -14.82 -1.83 17.58
C ILE A 27 -14.14 -2.47 16.37
N ALA A 28 -12.84 -2.24 16.22
CA ALA A 28 -12.01 -2.88 15.22
C ALA A 28 -11.14 -3.97 15.85
N LEU A 29 -11.03 -5.11 15.18
CA LEU A 29 -10.19 -6.23 15.62
C LEU A 29 -9.14 -6.58 14.57
N PRO A 30 -7.89 -6.88 14.96
CA PRO A 30 -6.86 -7.34 14.04
C PRO A 30 -7.15 -8.79 13.61
N VAL A 31 -6.97 -9.07 12.32
CA VAL A 31 -7.04 -10.43 11.75
C VAL A 31 -5.63 -10.94 11.50
N LYS A 32 -5.01 -11.49 12.55
CA LYS A 32 -3.58 -11.88 12.50
C LYS A 32 -3.27 -13.02 11.51
N SER A 33 -4.28 -13.79 11.09
CA SER A 33 -4.14 -14.81 10.05
C SER A 33 -3.95 -14.22 8.65
N VAL A 34 -4.28 -12.94 8.44
CA VAL A 34 -4.12 -12.23 7.17
C VAL A 34 -3.01 -11.20 7.33
N GLY A 35 -1.79 -11.60 6.96
CA GLY A 35 -0.61 -10.75 7.00
C GLY A 35 -0.25 -10.17 5.63
N LEU A 36 0.40 -9.00 5.65
CA LEU A 36 1.04 -8.39 4.48
C LEU A 36 2.51 -8.14 4.81
N SER A 37 3.40 -8.46 3.87
CA SER A 37 4.81 -8.07 3.91
C SER A 37 5.14 -7.26 2.68
N ALA A 38 5.72 -6.09 2.87
CA ALA A 38 6.25 -5.24 1.80
C ALA A 38 7.77 -5.23 1.88
N ARG A 39 8.42 -5.30 0.72
CA ARG A 39 9.87 -5.15 0.57
C ARG A 39 10.15 -4.15 -0.54
N VAL A 40 11.02 -3.19 -0.26
CA VAL A 40 11.49 -2.19 -1.23
C VAL A 40 12.99 -2.38 -1.40
N THR A 41 13.41 -2.54 -2.65
CA THR A 41 14.82 -2.69 -3.02
C THR A 41 15.19 -1.63 -4.05
N PRO A 42 16.36 -0.98 -3.94
CA PRO A 42 16.85 -0.09 -4.99
C PRO A 42 16.94 -0.81 -6.33
N GLN A 43 16.51 -0.15 -7.42
CA GLN A 43 16.65 -0.65 -8.78
C GLN A 43 17.71 0.17 -9.52
N PRO A 44 18.74 -0.45 -10.13
CA PRO A 44 19.86 0.29 -10.74
C PRO A 44 19.48 1.12 -11.96
N ASP A 45 18.39 0.78 -12.64
CA ASP A 45 17.97 1.36 -13.92
C ASP A 45 16.94 2.49 -13.78
N GLY A 46 16.67 2.94 -12.55
CA GLY A 46 15.68 3.98 -12.23
C GLY A 46 14.23 3.53 -12.41
N ARG A 47 13.96 2.30 -12.85
CA ARG A 47 12.59 1.86 -13.06
C ARG A 47 11.91 1.57 -11.72
N GLN A 48 10.65 1.97 -11.63
CA GLN A 48 9.77 1.57 -10.54
C GLN A 48 8.90 0.40 -10.97
N THR A 49 9.15 -0.75 -10.37
CA THR A 49 8.34 -1.95 -10.59
C THR A 49 7.65 -2.37 -9.31
N VAL A 50 6.49 -2.99 -9.46
CA VAL A 50 5.75 -3.61 -8.37
C VAL A 50 5.50 -5.07 -8.73
N THR A 51 5.66 -5.95 -7.75
CA THR A 51 5.32 -7.36 -7.84
C THR A 51 4.40 -7.69 -6.68
N SER A 52 3.22 -8.20 -6.99
CA SER A 52 2.20 -8.62 -6.03
C SER A 52 1.33 -9.71 -6.65
N SER A 53 0.47 -10.32 -5.84
CA SER A 53 -0.52 -11.30 -6.32
C SER A 53 -1.51 -10.75 -7.34
N PHE A 54 -1.69 -9.43 -7.41
CA PHE A 54 -2.70 -8.77 -8.27
C PHE A 54 -2.10 -8.03 -9.47
N PHE A 55 -0.80 -7.73 -9.44
CA PHE A 55 -0.12 -6.98 -10.48
C PHE A 55 1.39 -7.22 -10.42
N THR A 56 2.01 -7.42 -11.58
CA THR A 56 3.45 -7.46 -11.76
C THR A 56 3.84 -6.61 -12.98
N GLY A 57 4.68 -5.62 -12.78
CA GLY A 57 5.16 -4.76 -13.87
C GLY A 57 5.57 -3.37 -13.42
N ASN A 58 5.64 -2.44 -14.38
CA ASN A 58 5.97 -1.04 -14.12
C ASN A 58 4.84 -0.35 -13.33
N LEU A 59 5.19 0.45 -12.32
CA LEU A 59 4.24 1.20 -11.50
C LEU A 59 3.30 2.09 -12.33
N ASN A 60 3.81 2.71 -13.40
CA ASN A 60 3.03 3.55 -14.30
C ASN A 60 2.00 2.76 -15.09
N ALA A 61 2.34 1.55 -15.53
CA ALA A 61 1.41 0.66 -16.23
C ALA A 61 0.28 0.19 -15.31
N GLY A 62 0.55 0.05 -14.00
CA GLY A 62 -0.45 -0.34 -13.00
C GLY A 62 -1.65 0.60 -12.91
N GLN A 63 -1.52 1.86 -13.34
CA GLN A 63 -2.60 2.85 -13.34
C GLN A 63 -3.77 2.51 -14.26
N LEU A 64 -3.54 1.68 -15.29
CA LEU A 64 -4.55 1.27 -16.26
C LEU A 64 -5.15 -0.11 -15.92
N THR A 65 -4.92 -0.59 -14.70
CA THR A 65 -5.34 -1.92 -14.23
C THR A 65 -6.09 -1.81 -12.91
N ASN A 66 -6.53 -2.94 -12.36
CA ASN A 66 -7.12 -3.02 -11.02
C ASN A 66 -6.13 -2.60 -9.90
N PHE A 67 -4.85 -2.37 -10.22
CA PHE A 67 -3.84 -1.85 -9.30
C PHE A 67 -3.84 -0.31 -9.18
N ALA A 68 -4.69 0.40 -9.93
CA ALA A 68 -4.64 1.86 -10.06
C ALA A 68 -4.66 2.62 -8.71
N GLY A 69 -5.49 2.17 -7.77
CA GLY A 69 -5.59 2.80 -6.44
C GLY A 69 -4.29 2.71 -5.64
N ILE A 70 -3.62 1.56 -5.67
CA ILE A 70 -2.34 1.36 -4.98
C ILE A 70 -1.23 2.15 -5.68
N ALA A 71 -1.21 2.16 -7.02
CA ALA A 71 -0.26 2.99 -7.78
C ALA A 71 -0.40 4.48 -7.46
N MET A 72 -1.64 4.98 -7.35
CA MET A 72 -1.90 6.36 -6.94
C MET A 72 -1.41 6.62 -5.50
N LEU A 73 -1.68 5.71 -4.57
CA LEU A 73 -1.20 5.83 -3.18
C LEU A 73 0.32 5.92 -3.10
N ILE A 74 1.05 5.05 -3.80
CA ILE A 74 2.52 5.07 -3.83
C ILE A 74 3.02 6.43 -4.32
N ARG A 75 2.46 6.96 -5.42
CA ARG A 75 2.83 8.29 -5.93
C ARG A 75 2.55 9.41 -4.92
N ARG A 76 1.40 9.37 -4.25
CA ARG A 76 1.06 10.34 -3.19
C ARG A 76 2.04 10.29 -2.03
N LEU A 77 2.48 9.09 -1.63
CA LEU A 77 3.47 8.91 -0.57
C LEU A 77 4.85 9.43 -0.98
N LEU A 78 5.28 9.21 -2.22
CA LEU A 78 6.54 9.80 -2.73
C LEU A 78 6.51 11.33 -2.68
N ILE A 79 5.37 11.95 -3.01
CA ILE A 79 5.19 13.40 -2.87
C ILE A 79 5.25 13.82 -1.39
N PHE A 80 4.52 13.12 -0.53
CA PHE A 80 4.41 13.41 0.89
C PHE A 80 5.77 13.34 1.60
N PHE A 81 6.59 12.33 1.27
CA PHE A 81 7.95 12.17 1.82
C PHE A 81 9.03 12.98 1.08
N ASN A 82 8.64 13.92 0.21
CA ASN A 82 9.55 14.76 -0.59
C ASN A 82 10.55 13.94 -1.45
N ALA A 83 10.14 12.77 -1.90
CA ALA A 83 10.91 11.81 -2.70
C ALA A 83 10.42 11.76 -4.16
N LYS A 84 9.91 12.87 -4.70
CA LYS A 84 9.31 12.94 -6.05
C LYS A 84 10.24 12.48 -7.18
N ASN A 85 11.55 12.64 -6.97
CA ASN A 85 12.58 12.29 -7.95
C ASN A 85 13.15 10.88 -7.72
N GLN A 86 12.64 10.13 -6.73
CA GLN A 86 12.99 8.72 -6.58
C GLN A 86 12.07 7.89 -7.49
N GLY A 87 12.65 7.34 -8.55
CA GLY A 87 11.94 6.66 -9.64
C GLY A 87 12.32 7.26 -10.98
#